data_AF-A0A2D8M602-F1
#
_entry.id   AF-A0A2D8M602-F1
#
_cell.length_a   1.000
_cell.length_b   1.000
_cell.length_c   1.000
_cell.angle_alpha   90.00
_cell.angle_beta   90.00
_cell.angle_gamma   90.00
#
_symmetry.space_group_name_H-M   'P 1'
#
loop_
_entity.id
_entity.type
_entity.pdbx_description
1 polymer ?
#
loop_
_entity_poly.entity_id
_entity_poly.type
_entity_poly.pdbx_seq_one_letter_code
_entity_poly.pdbx_strand_id
1 'polypeptide(L)'
;HDGVITQSVTLASEAVLLGTPTLLVSKAERGFLDRLQSDGHPLFRWKKQCEGDEWKNLQAQFLTGIHLTEALEPEEWPNSRRQLAKLLGSELID
;
A
#
# COMPACT_ATOMS: atom_id res chain seq x y z
N HIS A 1 3.25 3.79 13.54
CA HIS A 1 2.67 4.91 12.78
C HIS A 1 3.29 4.86 11.40
N ASP A 2 2.73 4.08 10.51
CA ASP A 2 3.39 3.77 9.26
C ASP A 2 2.42 4.05 8.12
N GLY A 3 2.91 4.81 7.15
CA GLY A 3 2.16 5.21 5.98
C GLY A 3 3.13 5.50 4.85
N VAL A 4 2.72 5.20 3.62
CA VAL A 4 3.57 5.39 2.45
C VAL A 4 3.04 6.55 1.64
N ILE A 5 3.91 7.52 1.32
CA ILE A 5 3.64 8.54 0.30
C ILE A 5 4.60 8.29 -0.85
N THR A 6 4.08 8.08 -2.05
CA THR A 6 4.92 7.74 -3.20
C THR A 6 4.32 8.17 -4.53
N GLN A 7 5.16 8.28 -5.54
CA GLN A 7 4.74 8.38 -6.95
C GLN A 7 4.95 7.06 -7.70
N SER A 8 5.63 6.09 -7.08
CA SER A 8 5.89 4.76 -7.61
C SER A 8 4.65 3.89 -7.47
N VAL A 9 4.12 3.47 -8.61
CA VAL A 9 2.99 2.55 -8.67
C VAL A 9 3.35 1.20 -8.03
N THR A 10 4.55 0.69 -8.26
CA THR A 10 5.01 -0.59 -7.70
C THR A 10 5.04 -0.56 -6.18
N LEU A 11 5.74 0.43 -5.61
CA LEU A 11 5.84 0.55 -4.15
C LEU A 11 4.46 0.78 -3.52
N ALA A 12 3.61 1.59 -4.16
CA ALA A 12 2.26 1.79 -3.68
C ALA A 12 1.47 0.48 -3.63
N SER A 13 1.62 -0.36 -4.65
CA SER A 13 0.92 -1.65 -4.74
C SER A 13 1.37 -2.60 -3.64
N GLU A 14 2.69 -2.70 -3.42
CA GLU A 14 3.28 -3.54 -2.39
C GLU A 14 2.82 -3.10 -1.00
N ALA A 15 2.94 -1.80 -0.67
CA ALA A 15 2.53 -1.26 0.63
C ALA A 15 1.03 -1.50 0.92
N VAL A 16 0.17 -1.28 -0.07
CA VAL A 16 -1.27 -1.48 0.03
C VAL A 16 -1.64 -2.95 0.26
N LEU A 17 -0.95 -3.88 -0.41
CA LEU A 17 -1.17 -5.31 -0.23
C LEU A 17 -0.74 -5.79 1.16
N LEU A 18 0.17 -5.06 1.80
CA LEU A 18 0.62 -5.30 3.18
C LEU A 18 -0.27 -4.59 4.22
N GLY A 19 -1.41 -4.03 3.80
CA GLY A 19 -2.32 -3.31 4.68
C GLY A 19 -1.82 -1.93 5.14
N THR A 20 -0.72 -1.43 4.57
CA THR A 20 -0.17 -0.11 4.94
C THR A 20 -0.90 1.00 4.19
N PRO A 21 -1.51 1.98 4.90
CA PRO A 21 -2.13 3.12 4.25
C PRO A 21 -1.17 3.83 3.31
N THR A 22 -1.60 4.05 2.08
CA THR A 22 -0.71 4.52 1.01
C THR A 22 -1.34 5.64 0.20
N LEU A 23 -0.66 6.77 0.15
CA LEU A 23 -0.97 7.91 -0.69
C LEU A 23 -0.12 7.89 -1.96
N LEU A 24 -0.75 7.53 -3.08
CA LEU A 24 -0.16 7.56 -4.42
C LEU A 24 -0.44 8.90 -5.09
N VAL A 25 0.58 9.76 -5.19
CA VAL A 25 0.51 11.02 -5.92
C VAL A 25 1.11 10.84 -7.32
N SER A 26 0.29 10.43 -8.28
CA SER A 26 0.74 10.08 -9.62
C SER A 26 -0.39 10.20 -10.64
N LYS A 27 -0.05 10.57 -11.87
CA LYS A 27 -0.98 10.54 -13.02
C LYS A 27 -1.16 9.14 -13.61
N ALA A 28 -0.51 8.12 -13.05
CA ALA A 28 -0.55 6.77 -13.58
C ALA A 28 -1.97 6.16 -13.56
N GLU A 29 -2.32 5.52 -14.67
CA GLU A 29 -3.57 4.79 -14.84
C GLU A 29 -3.25 3.33 -15.15
N ARG A 30 -3.65 2.45 -14.23
CA ARG A 30 -3.42 1.01 -14.31
C ARG A 30 -4.66 0.33 -13.75
N GLY A 31 -5.29 -0.56 -14.52
CA GLY A 31 -6.55 -1.19 -14.12
C GLY A 31 -6.46 -1.98 -12.80
N PHE A 32 -5.28 -2.47 -12.44
CA PHE A 32 -5.10 -3.15 -11.16
C PHE A 32 -5.20 -2.20 -9.95
N LEU A 33 -4.90 -0.90 -10.11
CA LEU A 33 -5.08 0.09 -9.03
C LEU A 33 -6.56 0.30 -8.72
N ASP A 34 -7.39 0.27 -9.76
CA ASP A 34 -8.84 0.38 -9.60
C ASP A 34 -9.38 -0.85 -8.86
N ARG A 35 -8.84 -2.04 -9.17
CA ARG A 35 -9.12 -3.26 -8.41
C ARG A 35 -8.70 -3.16 -6.94
N LEU A 36 -7.49 -2.67 -6.65
CA LEU A 36 -7.04 -2.51 -5.27
C LEU A 36 -7.97 -1.59 -4.46
N GLN A 37 -8.48 -0.51 -5.07
CA GLN A 37 -9.47 0.36 -4.42
C GLN A 37 -10.84 -0.31 -4.27
N SER A 38 -11.32 -1.07 -5.28
CA SER A 38 -12.60 -1.77 -5.20
C SER A 38 -12.60 -2.89 -4.16
N ASP A 39 -11.45 -3.54 -3.96
CA ASP A 39 -11.25 -4.60 -2.98
C ASP A 39 -11.12 -4.04 -1.54
N GLY A 40 -11.19 -2.71 -1.39
CA GLY A 40 -11.22 -2.03 -0.08
C GLY A 40 -9.85 -1.82 0.56
N HIS A 41 -8.76 -2.00 -0.18
CA HIS A 41 -7.43 -1.74 0.36
C HIS A 41 -7.20 -0.25 0.65
N PRO A 42 -6.29 0.13 1.58
CA PRO A 42 -6.11 1.51 2.04
C PRO A 42 -5.26 2.35 1.07
N LEU A 43 -5.72 2.43 -0.20
CA LEU A 43 -5.08 3.14 -1.29
C LEU A 43 -5.79 4.49 -1.58
N PHE A 44 -5.08 5.58 -1.32
CA PHE A 44 -5.50 6.95 -1.60
C PHE A 44 -4.76 7.45 -2.83
N ARG A 45 -5.49 7.87 -3.88
CA ARG A 45 -4.89 8.29 -5.15
C ARG A 45 -5.14 9.76 -5.41
N TRP A 46 -4.08 10.48 -5.77
CA TRP A 46 -4.15 11.86 -6.19
C TRP A 46 -3.44 12.07 -7.53
N LYS A 47 -4.15 12.66 -8.50
CA LYS A 47 -3.66 12.86 -9.88
C LYS A 47 -3.43 14.34 -10.24
N LYS A 48 -3.88 15.26 -9.39
CA LYS A 48 -3.88 16.72 -9.64
C LYS A 48 -2.76 17.40 -8.84
N GLN A 49 -2.69 18.73 -8.89
CA GLN A 49 -1.85 19.49 -7.97
C GLN A 49 -2.36 19.33 -6.53
N CYS A 50 -1.45 19.36 -5.56
CA CYS A 50 -1.75 19.17 -4.14
C CYS A 50 -2.29 20.46 -3.51
N GLU A 51 -3.43 20.93 -4.01
CA GLU A 51 -4.04 22.20 -3.62
C GLU A 51 -5.57 22.08 -3.58
N GLY A 52 -6.21 23.03 -2.90
CA GLY A 52 -7.66 23.09 -2.76
C GLY A 52 -8.23 22.08 -1.76
N ASP A 53 -9.56 22.12 -1.61
CA ASP A 53 -10.25 21.38 -0.55
C ASP A 53 -10.38 19.88 -0.88
N GLU A 54 -10.45 19.50 -2.15
CA GLU A 54 -10.42 18.09 -2.56
C GLU A 54 -9.12 17.40 -2.10
N TRP A 55 -7.97 18.08 -2.25
CA TRP A 55 -6.69 17.58 -1.78
C TRP A 55 -6.67 17.43 -0.26
N LYS A 56 -7.12 18.45 0.47
CA LYS A 56 -7.19 18.42 1.94
C LYS A 56 -8.10 17.30 2.45
N ASN A 57 -9.22 17.06 1.76
CA ASN A 57 -10.14 15.98 2.10
C ASN A 57 -9.48 14.60 1.93
N LEU A 58 -8.78 14.38 0.82
CA LEU A 58 -8.07 13.13 0.58
C LEU A 58 -6.90 12.95 1.57
N GLN A 59 -6.16 14.03 1.87
CA GLN A 59 -5.11 14.02 2.88
C GLN A 59 -5.65 13.66 4.27
N ALA A 60 -6.79 14.23 4.66
CA ALA A 60 -7.45 13.91 5.92
C ALA A 60 -7.84 12.43 5.99
N GLN A 61 -8.42 11.88 4.92
CA GLN A 61 -8.75 10.45 4.83
C GLN A 61 -7.51 9.55 4.97
N PHE A 62 -6.40 9.92 4.32
CA PHE A 62 -5.13 9.20 4.45
C PHE A 62 -4.59 9.22 5.89
N LEU A 63 -4.60 10.40 6.53
CA LEU A 63 -4.17 10.54 7.93
C LEU A 63 -5.07 9.74 8.89
N THR A 64 -6.38 9.72 8.65
CA THR A 64 -7.31 8.84 9.37
C THR A 64 -6.97 7.37 9.15
N GLY A 65 -6.65 6.98 7.92
CA GLY A 65 -6.21 5.63 7.59
C GLY A 65 -5.00 5.19 8.43
N ILE A 66 -3.95 6.03 8.49
CA ILE A 66 -2.75 5.77 9.33
C ILE A 66 -3.14 5.56 10.79
N HIS A 67 -4.01 6.42 11.33
CA HIS A 67 -4.42 6.34 12.73
C HIS A 67 -5.28 5.10 13.03
N LEU A 68 -6.14 4.69 12.10
CA LEU A 68 -6.95 3.48 12.28
C LEU A 68 -6.11 2.21 12.22
N THR A 69 -5.09 2.17 11.35
CA THR A 69 -4.17 1.02 11.26
C THR A 69 -3.17 0.95 12.40
N GLU A 70 -3.04 2.01 13.21
CA GLU A 70 -2.22 2.03 14.42
C GLU A 70 -2.66 0.97 15.45
N ALA A 71 -3.96 0.70 15.51
CA ALA A 71 -4.52 -0.30 16.41
C ALA A 71 -4.30 -1.75 15.95
N LEU A 72 -3.73 -1.95 14.77
CA LEU A 72 -3.46 -3.27 14.20
C LEU A 72 -2.01 -3.64 14.48
N GLU A 73 -1.81 -4.82 15.08
CA GLU A 73 -0.48 -5.42 15.16
C GLU A 73 -0.02 -5.81 13.75
N PRO A 74 1.17 -5.38 13.30
CA PRO A 74 1.69 -5.78 12.00
C PRO A 74 1.90 -7.29 11.97
N GLU A 75 1.45 -7.93 10.90
CA GLU A 75 1.69 -9.36 10.70
C GLU A 75 3.20 -9.65 10.62
N GLU A 76 3.66 -10.72 11.26
CA GLU A 76 5.06 -11.14 11.15
C GLU A 76 5.39 -11.42 9.68
N TRP A 77 6.51 -10.86 9.23
CA TRP A 77 6.90 -11.02 7.85
C TRP A 77 7.16 -12.50 7.54
N PRO A 78 6.53 -13.06 6.49
CA PRO A 78 6.78 -14.43 6.13
C PRO A 78 8.24 -14.61 5.72
N ASN A 79 8.83 -15.76 6.08
CA ASN A 79 10.12 -16.15 5.51
C ASN A 79 9.91 -16.58 4.04
N SER A 80 9.71 -15.61 3.16
CA SER A 80 9.40 -15.83 1.74
C SER A 80 10.47 -16.66 1.04
N ARG A 81 11.74 -16.54 1.47
CA ARG A 81 12.85 -17.37 0.99
C ARG A 81 12.59 -18.86 1.28
N ARG A 82 12.23 -19.21 2.52
CA ARG A 82 11.86 -20.60 2.90
C ARG A 82 10.60 -21.08 2.21
N GLN A 83 9.57 -20.24 2.13
CA GLN A 83 8.32 -20.62 1.47
C GLN A 83 8.52 -20.92 -0.02
N LEU A 84 9.29 -20.08 -0.71
CA LEU A 84 9.63 -20.29 -2.12
C LEU A 84 10.48 -21.56 -2.31
N ALA A 85 11.47 -21.80 -1.45
CA ALA A 85 12.27 -23.02 -1.53
C ALA A 85 11.42 -24.28 -1.36
N LYS A 86 10.48 -24.26 -0.40
CA LYS A 86 9.50 -25.34 -0.21
C LYS A 86 8.62 -25.56 -1.44
N LEU A 87 8.13 -24.49 -2.08
CA LEU A 87 7.32 -24.56 -3.30
C LEU A 87 8.11 -25.17 -4.48
N LEU A 88 9.40 -24.87 -4.57
CA LEU A 88 10.28 -25.35 -5.64
C LEU A 88 10.94 -26.70 -5.33
N GLY A 89 10.73 -27.26 -4.14
CA GLY A 89 11.39 -28.49 -3.69
C GLY A 89 12.91 -28.35 -3.55
N SER A 90 13.42 -27.13 -3.32
CA SER A 90 14.84 -26.86 -3.16
C SER A 90 15.25 -26.76 -1.69
N GLU A 91 16.46 -27.20 -1.38
CA GLU A 91 17.08 -26.93 -0.07
C GLU A 91 17.74 -25.56 -0.08
N LEU A 92 17.47 -24.77 0.96
CA LEU A 92 18.19 -23.52 1.16
C LEU A 92 19.59 -23.83 1.68
N ILE A 93 20.58 -23.34 0.96
CA ILE A 93 21.97 -23.27 1.45
C ILE A 93 22.06 -22.03 2.33
N ASP A 94 22.60 -22.17 3.54
CA ASP A 94 22.72 -21.08 4.51
C ASP A 94 23.56 -19.91 3.97
#